data_AF-A0A950TS51-F1
#
_entry.id   AF-A0A950TS51-F1
#
_cell.length_a   1.000
_cell.length_b   1.000
_cell.length_c   1.000
_cell.angle_alpha   90.00
_cell.angle_beta   90.00
_cell.angle_gamma   90.00
#
_symmetry.space_group_name_H-M   'P 1'
#
loop_
_entity.id
_entity.type
_entity.pdbx_description
1 polymer ?
#
loop_
_entity_poly.entity_id
_entity_poly.type
_entity_poly.pdbx_seq_one_letter_code
_entity_poly.pdbx_strand_id
1 'polypeptide(L)' 'MTVRRLQAEGRLAGAVVFGNTVYLAGQVAEDPSQDAEGQTADILRQIDA' A
#
# COMPACT_ATOMS: atom_id res chain seq x y z
N MET A 1 0.15 11.24 -20.97
CA MET A 1 -0.61 10.66 -19.84
C MET A 1 0.08 11.06 -18.55
N THR A 2 -0.66 11.53 -17.55
CA THR A 2 -0.11 12.14 -16.32
C THR A 2 -0.01 11.11 -15.20
N VAL A 3 1.11 11.11 -14.48
CA VAL A 3 1.29 10.30 -13.27
C VAL A 3 0.44 10.90 -12.14
N ARG A 4 -0.40 10.09 -11.50
CA ARG A 4 -1.15 10.49 -10.30
C ARG A 4 -0.58 9.79 -9.07
N ARG A 5 -0.29 10.55 -8.02
CA ARG A 5 0.22 10.05 -6.74
C ARG A 5 -0.89 10.13 -5.70
N LEU A 6 -1.09 9.07 -4.94
CA LEU A 6 -2.06 8.98 -3.85
C LEU A 6 -1.28 8.88 -2.53
N GLN A 7 -1.79 9.50 -1.47
CA GLN A 7 -1.14 9.53 -0.14
C GLN A 7 0.35 9.93 -0.26
N ALA A 8 0.62 11.05 -0.93
CA ALA A 8 1.97 11.53 -1.13
C ALA A 8 2.53 12.16 0.16
N GLU A 9 3.68 11.69 0.58
CA GLU A 9 4.45 12.16 1.73
C GLU A 9 5.85 12.62 1.29
N GLY A 10 6.65 13.11 2.23
CA GLY A 10 8.02 13.57 1.94
C GLY A 10 8.96 12.47 1.43
N ARG A 11 8.71 11.21 1.77
CA ARG A 11 9.55 10.07 1.39
C ARG A 11 8.99 9.26 0.22
N LEU A 12 7.69 9.01 0.19
CA LEU A 12 7.04 8.12 -0.77
C LEU A 12 5.59 8.55 -1.05
N ALA A 13 4.94 7.89 -2.02
CA ALA A 13 3.50 7.92 -2.19
C ALA A 13 2.95 6.52 -1.90
N GLY A 14 1.85 6.43 -1.14
CA GLY A 14 1.20 5.14 -0.85
C GLY A 14 0.83 4.37 -2.11
N ALA A 15 0.39 5.08 -3.16
CA ALA A 15 0.20 4.51 -4.49
C ALA A 15 0.54 5.49 -5.62
N VAL A 16 0.91 4.93 -6.77
CA VAL A 16 1.12 5.67 -8.02
C VAL A 16 0.31 5.03 -9.14
N VAL A 17 -0.44 5.85 -9.89
CA VAL A 17 -1.25 5.42 -11.03
C VAL A 17 -0.65 5.96 -12.32
N PHE A 18 -0.42 5.07 -13.28
CA PHE A 18 -0.03 5.42 -14.65
C PHE A 18 -0.83 4.59 -15.65
N GLY A 19 -1.70 5.26 -16.42
CA GLY A 19 -2.66 4.59 -17.30
C GLY A 19 -3.58 3.68 -16.48
N ASN A 20 -3.57 2.39 -16.79
CA ASN A 20 -4.37 1.36 -16.11
C ASN A 20 -3.55 0.54 -15.09
N THR A 21 -2.31 0.94 -14.81
CA THR A 21 -1.44 0.25 -13.85
C THR A 21 -1.34 1.04 -12.55
N VAL A 22 -1.48 0.33 -11.44
CA VAL A 22 -1.30 0.86 -10.08
C VAL A 22 -0.06 0.21 -9.46
N TYR A 23 0.80 1.03 -8.87
CA TYR A 23 1.98 0.62 -8.12
C TYR A 23 1.76 1.01 -6.66
N LEU A 24 1.71 0.02 -5.77
CA LEU A 24 1.59 0.24 -4.33
C LEU A 24 2.97 0.32 -3.68
N ALA A 25 3.11 1.16 -2.66
CA ALA A 25 4.25 1.09 -1.77
C ALA A 25 4.23 -0.23 -0.98
N GLY A 26 5.36 -0.58 -0.35
CA GLY A 26 5.41 -1.75 0.54
C GLY A 26 4.42 -1.59 1.68
N GLN A 27 3.51 -2.55 1.81
CA GLN A 27 2.53 -2.62 2.90
C GLN A 27 3.13 -3.43 4.05
N VAL A 28 2.89 -2.99 5.27
CA VAL A 28 3.30 -3.65 6.51
C VAL A 28 2.11 -3.75 7.44
N ALA A 29 2.07 -4.76 8.30
CA ALA A 29 0.97 -4.92 9.24
C ALA A 29 0.88 -3.69 10.19
N GLU A 30 -0.34 -3.23 10.44
CA GLU A 30 -0.65 -2.22 11.45
C GLU A 30 -0.38 -2.78 12.86
N ASP A 31 -0.67 -4.07 13.06
CA ASP A 31 -0.31 -4.81 14.27
C ASP A 31 0.80 -5.85 13.99
N PRO A 32 2.08 -5.48 14.18
CA PRO A 32 3.21 -6.39 13.96
C PRO A 32 3.39 -7.42 15.08
N SER A 33 2.53 -7.44 16.11
CA SER A 33 2.60 -8.43 17.20
C SER A 33 1.93 -9.76 16.86
N GLN A 34 1.10 -9.78 15.81
CA GLN A 34 0.46 -10.98 15.31
C GLN A 34 1.46 -11.96 14.68
N ASP A 35 1.03 -13.19 14.47
CA ASP A 35 1.78 -14.17 13.69
C ASP A 35 1.77 -13.83 12.19
N ALA A 36 2.44 -14.67 11.38
CA ALA A 36 2.58 -14.44 9.95
C ALA A 36 1.23 -14.42 9.21
N GLU A 37 0.25 -15.21 9.65
CA GLU A 37 -1.09 -15.24 9.05
C GLU A 37 -1.85 -13.95 9.36
N GLY A 38 -1.85 -13.53 10.63
CA GLY A 38 -2.50 -12.29 11.07
C GLY A 38 -1.91 -11.06 10.40
N GLN A 39 -0.58 -10.97 10.32
CA GLN A 39 0.11 -9.88 9.61
C GLN A 39 -0.20 -9.87 8.11
N THR A 40 -0.31 -11.05 7.48
CA THR A 40 -0.66 -11.15 6.06
C THR A 40 -2.10 -10.72 5.81
N ALA A 41 -3.05 -11.15 6.63
CA ALA A 41 -4.46 -10.76 6.50
C ALA A 41 -4.65 -9.24 6.68
N ASP A 42 -3.92 -8.63 7.61
CA ASP A 42 -3.88 -7.18 7.81
C ASP A 42 -3.37 -6.45 6.55
N ILE A 43 -2.23 -6.87 6.02
CA ILE A 43 -1.66 -6.29 4.79
C ILE A 43 -2.62 -6.42 3.60
N LEU A 44 -3.27 -7.57 3.42
CA LEU A 44 -4.24 -7.77 2.34
C LEU A 44 -5.46 -6.85 2.49
N ARG A 45 -5.97 -6.67 3.71
CA ARG A 45 -7.05 -5.71 3.99
C ARG A 45 -6.63 -4.27 3.65
N GLN A 46 -5.39 -3.88 3.91
CA GLN A 46 -4.88 -2.56 3.54
C GLN A 46 -4.78 -2.36 2.03
N ILE A 47 -4.47 -3.42 1.27
CA ILE A 47 -4.44 -3.38 -0.21
C ILE A 47 -5.83 -3.18 -0.81
N ASP A 48 -6.87 -3.75 -0.19
CA ASP A 48 -8.25 -3.70 -0.67
C ASP A 48 -8.99 -2.38 -0.34
N ALA A 49 -8.51 -1.61 0.65
CA ALA A 49 -9.16 -0.40 1.17
C ALA A 49 -8.91 0.86 0.34
#